data_AF-A0A1G8TQF5-F1
#
_entry.id   AF-A0A1G8TQF5-F1
#
_cell.length_a   1.000
_cell.length_b   1.000
_cell.length_c   1.000
_cell.angle_alpha   90.00
_cell.angle_beta   90.00
_cell.angle_gamma   90.00
#
_symmetry.space_group_name_H-M   'P 1'
#
loop_
_entity.id
_entity.type
_entity.pdbx_description
1 polymer ?
#
loop_
_entity_poly.entity_id
_entity_poly.type
_entity_poly.pdbx_seq_one_letter_code
_entity_poly.pdbx_strand_id
1 'polypeptide(L)'
;MPASRAAALVAGAVMAGSLFAAAPAVAGPVSSAAWNDCPANRFCMWTGVSGTARIIILRVGDPDLGVPGPRPEVRSAYNRTAAPWCLYGRNNYVDLIAVVDPGGRGNLPPGARVASVRPCP
;
A
#
# COMPACT_ATOMS: atom_id res chain seq x y z
N MET A 1 47.69 -1.49 -46.53
CA MET A 1 48.23 -0.75 -45.36
C MET A 1 47.12 0.16 -44.86
N PRO A 2 46.76 0.28 -43.55
CA PRO A 2 46.98 -0.53 -42.32
C PRO A 2 45.63 -1.09 -41.75
N ALA A 3 45.57 -2.28 -41.16
CA ALA A 3 45.73 -2.68 -39.73
C ALA A 3 44.47 -2.58 -38.82
N SER A 4 43.99 -3.77 -38.41
CA SER A 4 43.48 -4.21 -37.08
C SER A 4 42.40 -3.38 -36.34
N ARG A 5 41.40 -4.00 -35.70
CA ARG A 5 41.54 -4.76 -34.45
C ARG A 5 40.32 -5.63 -34.11
N ALA A 6 40.62 -6.67 -33.34
CA ALA A 6 39.77 -7.76 -32.90
C ALA A 6 38.81 -7.41 -31.75
N ALA A 7 37.74 -8.24 -31.68
CA ALA A 7 37.11 -8.86 -30.52
C ALA A 7 36.89 -8.07 -29.21
N ALA A 8 35.64 -8.09 -28.74
CA ALA A 8 35.30 -8.42 -27.35
C ALA A 8 33.80 -8.79 -27.25
N LEU A 9 33.53 -10.06 -26.93
CA LEU A 9 32.27 -10.53 -26.36
C LEU A 9 32.18 -10.01 -24.92
N VAL A 10 31.07 -9.36 -24.55
CA VAL A 10 30.69 -9.20 -23.14
C VAL A 10 29.24 -9.62 -23.01
N ALA A 11 29.06 -10.85 -22.54
CA ALA A 11 27.81 -11.36 -22.02
C ALA A 11 27.50 -10.62 -20.71
N GLY A 12 26.55 -9.69 -20.74
CA GLY A 12 25.97 -9.08 -19.55
C GLY A 12 24.72 -9.84 -19.14
N ALA A 13 24.80 -10.58 -18.05
CA ALA A 13 23.66 -11.25 -17.43
C ALA A 13 22.58 -10.22 -17.06
N VAL A 14 21.41 -10.31 -17.68
CA VAL A 14 20.23 -9.55 -17.27
C VAL A 14 19.64 -10.21 -16.03
N MET A 15 19.82 -9.56 -14.89
CA MET A 15 19.14 -9.89 -13.64
C MET A 15 17.63 -9.87 -13.87
N ALA A 16 17.00 -11.02 -13.67
CA ALA A 16 15.54 -11.14 -13.56
C ALA A 16 15.09 -10.42 -12.28
N GLY A 17 14.91 -9.11 -12.38
CA GLY A 17 14.21 -8.32 -11.36
C GLY A 17 12.74 -8.68 -11.42
N SER A 18 12.24 -9.39 -10.41
CA SER A 18 10.82 -9.61 -10.19
C SER A 18 10.12 -8.25 -10.09
N LEU A 19 9.45 -7.85 -11.18
CA LEU A 19 8.57 -6.69 -11.20
C LEU A 19 7.33 -7.03 -10.36
N PHE A 20 7.38 -6.71 -9.06
CA PHE A 20 6.15 -6.50 -8.30
C PHE A 20 5.47 -5.26 -8.90
N ALA A 21 4.43 -5.49 -9.70
CA ALA A 21 3.60 -4.43 -10.22
C ALA A 21 2.89 -3.73 -9.04
N ALA A 22 3.46 -2.62 -8.58
CA ALA A 22 2.77 -1.70 -7.69
C ALA A 22 1.54 -1.17 -8.44
N ALA A 23 0.35 -1.56 -8.00
CA ALA A 23 -0.89 -1.06 -8.59
C ALA A 23 -0.96 0.47 -8.42
N PRO A 24 -1.31 1.23 -9.47
CA PRO A 24 -1.41 2.68 -9.37
C PRO A 24 -2.59 3.06 -8.47
N ALA A 25 -2.32 3.86 -7.45
CA ALA A 25 -3.36 4.49 -6.64
C ALA A 25 -4.11 5.52 -7.49
N VAL A 26 -5.39 5.28 -7.77
CA VAL A 26 -6.22 6.22 -8.56
C VAL A 26 -6.58 7.43 -7.69
N ALA A 27 -6.14 8.63 -8.08
CA ALA A 27 -6.45 9.88 -7.39
C ALA A 27 -7.77 10.47 -7.94
N GLY A 28 -8.86 10.39 -7.17
CA GLY A 28 -10.09 11.15 -7.44
C GLY A 28 -10.06 12.52 -6.75
N PRO A 29 -11.00 13.44 -7.04
CA PRO A 29 -11.06 14.73 -6.36
C PRO A 29 -11.31 14.52 -4.86
N VAL A 30 -10.48 15.14 -4.03
CA VAL A 30 -10.43 14.94 -2.58
C VAL A 30 -10.68 16.28 -1.89
N SER A 31 -11.50 16.31 -0.84
CA SER A 31 -11.36 17.36 0.16
C SER A 31 -10.00 17.16 0.84
N SER A 32 -9.05 18.07 0.62
CA SER A 32 -7.72 18.02 1.26
C SER A 32 -7.80 17.98 2.79
N ALA A 33 -8.89 18.49 3.37
CA ALA A 33 -9.14 18.46 4.80
C ALA A 33 -9.18 17.02 5.34
N ALA A 34 -9.77 16.08 4.59
CA ALA A 34 -10.04 14.74 5.09
C ALA A 34 -8.76 13.89 5.25
N TRP A 35 -7.71 14.16 4.46
CA TRP A 35 -6.40 13.53 4.65
C TRP A 35 -5.63 14.07 5.85
N ASN A 36 -5.87 15.34 6.22
CA ASN A 36 -5.20 15.98 7.35
C ASN A 36 -5.69 15.42 8.69
N ASP A 37 -6.87 14.78 8.71
CA ASP A 37 -7.40 14.06 9.87
C ASP A 37 -6.54 12.87 10.28
N CYS A 38 -5.67 12.37 9.40
CA CYS A 38 -4.71 11.34 9.76
C CYS A 38 -3.54 11.95 10.55
N PRO A 39 -3.37 11.63 11.84
CA PRO A 39 -2.30 12.20 12.64
C PRO A 39 -0.92 11.74 12.18
N ALA A 40 0.12 12.51 12.51
CA ALA A 40 1.50 12.07 12.29
C ALA A 40 1.77 10.74 13.02
N ASN A 41 2.64 9.89 12.46
CA ASN A 41 3.00 8.58 13.01
C ASN A 41 1.79 7.66 13.21
N ARG A 42 0.81 7.71 12.30
CA ARG A 42 -0.35 6.81 12.25
C ARG A 42 -0.57 6.26 10.85
N PHE A 43 -1.18 5.09 10.80
CA PHE A 43 -1.76 4.55 9.58
C PHE A 43 -3.27 4.75 9.66
N CYS A 44 -3.84 5.35 8.62
CA CYS A 44 -5.25 5.68 8.59
C CYS A 44 -5.94 5.02 7.41
N MET A 45 -7.16 4.57 7.64
CA MET A 45 -8.04 3.94 6.66
C MET A 45 -9.40 4.62 6.72
N TRP A 46 -10.09 4.70 5.59
CA TRP A 46 -11.40 5.30 5.50
C TRP A 46 -12.39 4.38 4.82
N THR A 47 -13.65 4.43 5.24
CA THR A 47 -14.74 3.71 4.59
C THR A 47 -15.20 4.38 3.29
N GLY A 48 -14.78 5.62 3.04
CA GLY A 48 -14.99 6.33 1.79
C GLY A 48 -13.72 6.40 0.94
N VAL A 49 -13.90 6.72 -0.34
CA VAL A 49 -12.79 7.04 -1.24
C VAL A 49 -12.18 8.39 -0.85
N SER A 50 -10.93 8.61 -1.21
CA SER A 50 -10.27 9.90 -1.07
C SER A 50 -10.33 10.45 0.37
N GLY A 51 -10.11 9.60 1.37
CA GLY A 51 -10.08 10.01 2.77
C GLY A 51 -11.43 10.45 3.35
N THR A 52 -12.56 10.05 2.76
CA THR A 52 -13.91 10.50 3.20
C THR A 52 -14.60 9.48 4.11
N ALA A 53 -15.74 9.88 4.70
CA ALA A 53 -16.56 9.08 5.62
C ALA A 53 -15.78 8.69 6.89
N ARG A 54 -16.06 7.50 7.45
CA ARG A 54 -15.52 7.09 8.74
C ARG A 54 -14.03 6.77 8.63
N ILE A 55 -13.23 7.39 9.49
CA ILE A 55 -11.79 7.12 9.65
C ILE A 55 -11.54 6.02 10.70
N ILE A 56 -10.53 5.20 10.46
CA ILE A 56 -9.94 4.23 11.38
C ILE A 56 -8.46 4.62 11.51
N ILE A 57 -7.99 4.83 12.73
CA ILE A 57 -6.63 5.31 13.01
C ILE A 57 -5.89 4.23 13.78
N LEU A 58 -4.78 3.76 13.22
CA LEU A 58 -3.97 2.68 13.78
C LEU A 58 -2.57 3.16 14.10
N ARG A 59 -2.07 2.72 15.27
CA ARG A 59 -0.66 2.83 15.66
C ARG A 59 0.08 1.50 15.54
N VAL A 60 -0.65 0.41 15.70
CA VAL A 60 -0.19 -0.98 15.63
C VAL A 60 -1.12 -1.77 14.73
N GLY A 61 -0.70 -2.97 14.32
CA GLY A 61 -1.55 -3.83 13.52
C GLY A 61 -2.81 -4.29 14.25
N ASP A 62 -3.82 -4.67 13.47
CA ASP A 62 -5.07 -5.27 13.90
C ASP A 62 -5.25 -6.62 13.16
N PRO A 63 -5.29 -7.76 13.89
CA PRO A 63 -5.47 -9.07 13.28
C PRO A 63 -6.90 -9.34 12.81
N ASP A 64 -7.89 -8.56 13.24
CA ASP A 64 -9.27 -8.67 12.79
C ASP A 64 -10.05 -7.35 12.96
N LEU A 65 -10.14 -6.59 11.85
CA LEU A 65 -10.91 -5.34 11.79
C LEU A 65 -12.42 -5.50 12.03
N GLY A 66 -12.92 -6.74 12.11
CA GLY A 66 -14.31 -7.09 12.40
C GLY A 66 -14.58 -7.42 13.87
N VAL A 67 -13.72 -6.99 14.81
CA VAL A 67 -13.95 -7.18 16.24
C VAL A 67 -13.84 -5.83 16.96
N PRO A 68 -14.77 -5.48 17.87
CA PRO A 68 -15.96 -6.23 18.30
C PRO A 68 -17.20 -6.02 17.40
N GLY A 69 -17.08 -5.27 16.30
CA GLY A 69 -18.21 -4.86 15.47
C GLY A 69 -18.10 -5.32 14.00
N PRO A 70 -19.02 -4.91 13.12
CA PRO A 70 -18.96 -5.32 11.72
C PRO A 70 -17.66 -4.83 11.04
N ARG A 71 -17.09 -5.69 10.19
CA ARG A 71 -15.90 -5.36 9.41
C ARG A 71 -16.12 -4.11 8.56
N PRO A 72 -15.25 -3.09 8.64
CA PRO A 72 -15.36 -1.90 7.81
C PRO A 72 -15.08 -2.24 6.34
N GLU A 73 -15.87 -1.69 5.42
CA GLU A 73 -15.51 -1.65 4.01
C GLU A 73 -14.51 -0.52 3.79
N VAL A 74 -13.21 -0.83 3.86
CA VAL A 74 -12.15 0.16 3.64
C VAL A 74 -12.01 0.47 2.15
N ARG A 75 -11.96 1.75 1.80
CA ARG A 75 -11.94 2.26 0.42
C ARG A 75 -10.74 3.13 0.11
N SER A 76 -10.10 3.70 1.12
CA SER A 76 -8.87 4.48 0.95
C SER A 76 -8.00 4.45 2.20
N ALA A 77 -6.71 4.74 2.05
CA ALA A 77 -5.73 4.70 3.13
C ALA A 77 -4.66 5.79 2.99
N TYR A 78 -4.00 6.11 4.11
CA TYR A 78 -2.84 6.99 4.20
C TYR A 78 -1.88 6.46 5.26
N ASN A 79 -0.65 6.21 4.87
CA ASN A 79 0.44 5.87 5.76
C ASN A 79 1.28 7.11 6.13
N ARG A 80 1.12 7.61 7.35
CA ARG A 80 1.97 8.65 7.95
C ARG A 80 3.01 8.09 8.90
N THR A 81 3.31 6.80 8.80
CA THR A 81 4.36 6.13 9.58
C THR A 81 5.65 6.01 8.75
N ALA A 82 6.74 5.60 9.40
CA ALA A 82 8.05 5.42 8.75
C ALA A 82 8.22 4.05 8.08
N ALA A 83 7.29 3.11 8.27
CA ALA A 83 7.36 1.75 7.73
C ALA A 83 6.21 1.50 6.76
N PRO A 84 6.37 0.62 5.74
CA PRO A 84 5.26 0.21 4.90
C PRO A 84 4.20 -0.56 5.70
N TRP A 85 2.95 -0.41 5.30
CA TRP A 85 1.82 -1.11 5.92
C TRP A 85 1.20 -2.11 4.93
N CYS A 86 0.98 -3.32 5.43
CA CYS A 86 0.46 -4.45 4.68
C CYS A 86 -1.01 -4.68 5.05
N LEU A 87 -1.87 -4.70 4.04
CA LEU A 87 -3.32 -4.93 4.17
C LEU A 87 -3.64 -6.31 3.63
N TYR A 88 -4.49 -7.03 4.35
CA TYR A 88 -4.73 -8.45 4.13
C TYR A 88 -6.22 -8.73 3.92
N GLY A 89 -6.52 -9.65 3.00
CA GLY A 89 -7.86 -10.10 2.64
C GLY A 89 -8.51 -10.99 3.69
N ARG A 90 -7.70 -11.63 4.54
CA ARG A 90 -8.16 -12.51 5.63
C ARG A 90 -7.62 -12.08 6.99
N ASN A 91 -8.25 -12.58 8.04
CA ASN A 91 -7.82 -12.37 9.42
C ASN A 91 -6.41 -12.92 9.65
N ASN A 92 -5.75 -12.42 10.70
CA ASN A 92 -4.43 -12.88 11.15
C ASN A 92 -3.33 -12.73 10.08
N TYR A 93 -3.40 -11.64 9.30
CA TYR A 93 -2.36 -11.22 8.34
C TYR A 93 -2.14 -12.21 7.19
N VAL A 94 -3.22 -12.76 6.67
CA VAL A 94 -3.21 -13.74 5.58
C VAL A 94 -3.82 -13.13 4.31
N ASP A 95 -3.27 -13.49 3.15
CA ASP A 95 -3.71 -13.02 1.82
C ASP A 95 -3.41 -11.52 1.61
N LEU A 96 -2.15 -11.18 1.30
CA LEU A 96 -1.73 -9.78 1.11
C LEU A 96 -2.42 -9.19 -0.14
N ILE A 97 -3.19 -8.13 0.06
CA ILE A 97 -3.96 -7.48 -1.03
C ILE A 97 -3.42 -6.11 -1.42
N ALA A 98 -2.74 -5.41 -0.50
CA ALA A 98 -2.14 -4.11 -0.78
C ALA A 98 -1.00 -3.80 0.18
N VAL A 99 -0.04 -3.02 -0.31
CA VAL A 99 1.01 -2.39 0.50
C VAL A 99 0.89 -0.89 0.35
N VAL A 100 0.98 -0.16 1.46
CA VAL A 100 0.97 1.30 1.47
C VAL A 100 2.32 1.78 2.02
N ASP A 101 3.17 2.30 1.14
CA ASP A 101 4.49 2.80 1.49
C ASP A 101 4.43 4.04 2.41
N PRO A 102 5.51 4.35 3.15
CA PRO A 102 5.62 5.59 3.93
C PRO A 102 5.25 6.83 3.11
N GLY A 103 4.33 7.65 3.62
CA GLY A 103 3.82 8.83 2.91
C GLY A 103 2.79 8.53 1.81
N GLY A 104 2.58 7.25 1.46
CA GLY A 104 1.62 6.82 0.47
C GLY A 104 0.18 7.04 0.92
N ARG A 105 -0.64 7.64 0.05
CA ARG A 105 -2.09 7.79 0.23
C ARG A 105 -2.84 7.56 -1.06
N GLY A 106 -4.06 7.04 -0.96
CA GLY A 106 -4.92 6.88 -2.12
C GLY A 106 -6.06 5.89 -1.90
N ASN A 107 -6.76 5.60 -2.98
CA ASN A 107 -7.85 4.64 -3.01
C ASN A 107 -7.33 3.21 -3.09
N LEU A 108 -7.99 2.30 -2.38
CA LEU A 108 -7.75 0.88 -2.52
C LEU A 108 -8.38 0.37 -3.83
N PRO A 109 -7.90 -0.77 -4.37
CA PRO A 109 -8.52 -1.40 -5.52
C PRO A 109 -10.03 -1.62 -5.31
N PRO A 110 -10.86 -1.45 -6.35
CA PRO A 110 -12.28 -1.78 -6.25
C PRO A 110 -12.48 -3.22 -5.76
N GLY A 111 -13.37 -3.42 -4.79
CA GLY A 111 -13.66 -4.73 -4.22
C GLY A 111 -12.62 -5.24 -3.20
N ALA A 112 -11.58 -4.46 -2.89
CA ALA A 112 -10.65 -4.80 -1.81
C ALA A 112 -11.40 -5.01 -0.49
N ARG A 113 -11.20 -6.16 0.15
CA ARG A 113 -11.79 -6.49 1.45
C ARG A 113 -10.69 -6.60 2.50
N VAL A 114 -10.40 -5.50 3.18
CA VAL A 114 -9.38 -5.49 4.23
C VAL A 114 -9.94 -6.15 5.48
N ALA A 115 -9.36 -7.28 5.87
CA ALA A 115 -9.74 -8.03 7.06
C ALA A 115 -8.75 -7.85 8.21
N SER A 116 -7.45 -7.76 7.91
CA SER A 116 -6.41 -7.48 8.89
C SER A 116 -5.33 -6.59 8.29
N VAL A 117 -4.52 -5.97 9.15
CA VAL A 117 -3.57 -4.94 8.74
C VAL A 117 -2.44 -4.80 9.75
N ARG A 118 -1.20 -4.63 9.29
CA ARG A 118 -0.05 -4.38 10.18
C ARG A 118 1.08 -3.65 9.44
N PRO A 119 2.04 -3.04 10.15
CA PRO A 119 3.36 -2.78 9.57
C PRO A 119 3.88 -4.06 8.91
N CYS A 120 4.43 -3.95 7.70
CA CYS A 120 4.97 -5.11 7.02
C CYS A 120 6.16 -5.69 7.81
N PRO A 121 6.29 -7.03 7.85
CA PRO A 121 7.39 -7.73 8.53
C PRO A 121 8.73 -7.54 7.81
#